data_AF-A0A4C1WSC6-F1
#
_entry.id   AF-A0A4C1WSC6-F1
#
_cell.length_a   1.000
_cell.length_b   1.000
_cell.length_c   1.000
_cell.angle_alpha   90.00
_cell.angle_beta   90.00
_cell.angle_gamma   90.00
#
_symmetry.space_group_name_H-M   'P 1'
#
loop_
_entity.id
_entity.type
_entity.pdbx_description
1 polymer ?
#
loop_
_entity_poly.entity_id
_entity_poly.type
_entity_poly.pdbx_seq_one_letter_code
_entity_poly.pdbx_strand_id
1 'polypeptide(L)'
;MLSGHNCFRAYLHRFKRDDSPECPSCPEKPEDAEHVFFMCSRFNLQREELETILNQRIQPETLVEAMLSTKAAWNATSTFATEVLTDLRSIERRRARDNN
;
A
#
# COMPACT_ATOMS: atom_id res chain seq x y z
N MET A 1 -1.73 -9.00 -2.71
CA MET A 1 -1.45 -7.65 -2.16
C MET A 1 -0.02 -7.20 -2.46
N LEU A 2 0.99 -7.94 -1.98
CA LEU A 2 2.40 -7.52 -2.02
C LEU A 2 3.16 -7.80 -3.33
N SER A 3 2.54 -8.48 -4.30
CA SER A 3 3.19 -8.81 -5.59
C SER A 3 3.43 -7.61 -6.51
N GLY A 4 3.05 -6.39 -6.10
CA GLY A 4 3.19 -5.19 -6.92
C GLY A 4 2.22 -5.08 -8.11
N HIS A 5 1.33 -6.05 -8.36
CA HIS A 5 0.45 -6.06 -9.55
C HIS A 5 -0.82 -5.20 -9.46
N ASN A 6 -1.01 -4.43 -8.39
CA ASN A 6 -2.19 -3.58 -8.21
C ASN A 6 -2.04 -2.21 -8.93
N CYS A 7 -2.88 -1.25 -8.59
CA CYS A 7 -2.87 0.12 -9.13
C CYS A 7 -1.71 1.01 -8.61
N PHE A 8 -0.58 0.39 -8.29
CA PHE A 8 0.65 1.06 -7.92
C PHE A 8 1.21 1.82 -9.13
N ARG A 9 1.61 3.09 -8.97
CA ARG A 9 2.16 3.88 -10.08
C ARG A 9 3.37 3.20 -10.71
N ALA A 10 4.26 2.60 -9.90
CA ALA A 10 5.42 1.87 -10.41
C ALA A 10 5.03 0.73 -11.37
N TYR A 11 3.94 0.01 -11.07
CA TYR A 11 3.42 -1.05 -11.94
C TYR A 11 2.71 -0.50 -13.17
N LEU A 12 1.87 0.53 -13.02
CA LEU A 12 1.12 1.12 -14.14
C LEU A 12 2.04 1.82 -15.14
N HIS A 13 3.06 2.52 -14.67
CA HIS A 13 4.07 3.19 -15.49
C HIS A 13 4.83 2.18 -16.36
N ARG A 14 5.13 0.97 -15.86
CA ARG A 14 5.75 -0.12 -16.65
C ARG A 14 4.95 -0.46 -17.92
N PHE A 15 3.63 -0.30 -17.88
CA PHE A 15 2.73 -0.53 -19.02
C PHE A 15 2.25 0.76 -19.69
N LYS A 16 2.90 1.90 -19.41
CA LYS A 16 2.57 3.23 -19.95
C LYS A 16 1.12 3.65 -19.65
N ARG A 17 0.60 3.27 -18.48
CA ARG A 17 -0.75 3.62 -18.00
C ARG A 17 -0.76 4.73 -16.93
N ASP A 18 0.41 5.13 -16.45
CA ASP A 18 0.61 6.29 -15.59
C ASP A 18 1.87 7.00 -16.08
N ASP A 19 1.92 8.32 -15.96
CA ASP A 19 2.98 9.17 -16.52
C ASP A 19 4.29 9.10 -15.71
N SER A 20 4.21 8.66 -14.45
CA SER A 20 5.38 8.55 -13.57
C SER A 20 5.22 7.39 -12.59
N PRO A 21 6.30 6.66 -12.27
CA PRO A 21 6.29 5.59 -11.26
C PRO A 21 6.31 6.10 -9.82
N GLU A 22 6.57 7.40 -9.61
CA GLU A 22 6.89 7.96 -8.29
C GLU A 22 5.65 8.21 -7.42
N CYS A 23 5.83 8.13 -6.11
CA CYS A 23 4.83 8.47 -5.11
C CYS A 23 4.63 9.99 -5.05
N PRO A 24 3.38 10.49 -5.20
CA PRO A 24 3.12 11.94 -5.17
C PRO A 24 3.46 12.63 -3.84
N SER A 25 3.57 11.87 -2.76
CA SER A 25 3.83 12.40 -1.40
C SER A 25 5.21 12.03 -0.86
N CYS A 26 6.00 11.26 -1.62
CA CYS A 26 7.32 10.81 -1.21
C CYS A 26 8.27 10.98 -2.42
N PRO A 27 8.98 12.12 -2.52
CA PRO A 27 9.88 12.40 -3.63
C PRO A 27 10.90 11.28 -3.84
N GLU A 28 11.21 10.99 -5.11
CA GLU A 28 12.23 9.99 -5.51
C GLU A 28 11.96 8.55 -5.03
N LYS A 29 10.75 8.27 -4.53
CA LYS A 29 10.34 6.92 -4.15
C LYS A 29 9.32 6.39 -5.15
N PRO A 30 9.54 5.21 -5.75
CA PRO A 30 8.49 4.56 -6.53
C PRO A 30 7.28 4.27 -5.64
N GLU A 31 6.07 4.51 -6.14
CA GLU A 31 4.85 4.03 -5.49
C GLU A 31 4.70 2.54 -5.84
N ASP A 32 5.44 1.68 -5.14
CA ASP A 32 5.32 0.22 -5.20
C ASP A 32 4.70 -0.36 -3.92
N ALA A 33 4.52 -1.68 -3.87
CA ALA A 33 3.91 -2.34 -2.72
C ALA A 33 4.72 -2.15 -1.44
N GLU A 34 6.04 -2.23 -1.51
CA GLU A 34 6.90 -2.13 -0.32
C GLU A 34 6.85 -0.72 0.25
N HIS A 35 7.02 0.29 -0.60
CA HIS A 35 6.89 1.69 -0.21
C HIS A 35 5.52 1.97 0.39
N VAL A 36 4.44 1.61 -0.30
CA VAL A 36 3.07 1.86 0.18
C VAL A 36 2.84 1.21 1.54
N PHE A 37 3.15 -0.08 1.66
CA PHE A 37 2.79 -0.86 2.84
C PHE A 37 3.74 -0.72 4.01
N PHE A 38 4.97 -0.19 3.84
CA PHE A 38 6.00 -0.15 4.90
C PHE A 38 6.59 1.26 5.16
N MET A 39 6.49 2.19 4.21
CA MET A 39 7.22 3.49 4.30
C MET A 39 6.37 4.73 4.02
N CYS A 40 5.31 4.62 3.23
CA CYS A 40 4.58 5.75 2.68
C CYS A 40 3.82 6.52 3.77
N SER A 41 4.10 7.82 3.86
CA SER A 41 3.50 8.72 4.85
C SER A 41 1.99 8.85 4.73
N ARG A 42 1.44 8.67 3.52
CA ARG A 42 -0.02 8.69 3.25
C ARG A 42 -0.80 7.64 4.03
N PHE A 43 -0.15 6.54 4.38
CA PHE A 43 -0.77 5.38 5.02
C PHE A 43 -0.23 5.16 6.43
N ASN A 44 0.40 6.17 7.04
CA ASN A 44 0.96 6.05 8.39
C ASN A 44 -0.11 5.80 9.44
N LEU A 45 -1.28 6.44 9.34
CA LEU A 45 -2.35 6.24 10.32
C LEU A 45 -2.85 4.79 10.30
N GLN A 46 -3.19 4.26 9.13
CA GLN A 46 -3.68 2.88 8.97
C GLN A 46 -2.60 1.86 9.36
N ARG A 47 -1.33 2.19 9.13
CA ARG A 47 -0.16 1.39 9.58
C ARG A 47 -0.06 1.36 11.10
N GLU A 48 -0.14 2.51 11.77
CA GLU A 48 -0.06 2.63 13.22
C GLU A 48 -1.21 1.88 13.92
N GLU A 49 -2.42 1.94 13.34
CA GLU A 49 -3.57 1.17 13.81
C GLU A 49 -3.31 -0.34 13.72
N LEU A 50 -2.78 -0.81 12.58
CA LEU A 50 -2.41 -2.21 12.42
C LEU A 50 -1.31 -2.63 13.42
N GLU A 51 -0.26 -1.84 13.56
CA GLU A 51 0.86 -2.11 14.48
C GLU A 51 0.41 -2.16 15.94
N THR A 52 -0.57 -1.33 16.31
CA THR A 52 -1.20 -1.36 17.64
C THR A 52 -1.93 -2.68 17.88
N ILE A 53 -2.69 -3.17 16.89
CA ILE A 53 -3.41 -4.45 16.99
C ILE A 53 -2.44 -5.64 17.01
N LEU A 54 -1.38 -5.59 16.21
CA LEU A 54 -0.36 -6.63 16.16
C LEU A 54 0.63 -6.58 17.33
N ASN A 55 0.59 -5.50 18.13
CA ASN A 55 1.53 -5.21 19.21
C ASN A 55 3.01 -5.30 18.78
N GLN A 56 3.30 -4.90 17.54
CA GLN A 56 4.64 -4.89 16.96
C GLN A 56 4.68 -3.98 15.73
N ARG A 57 5.88 -3.51 15.37
CA ARG A 57 6.09 -2.83 14.08
C ARG A 57 5.99 -3.81 12.93
N ILE A 58 5.33 -3.42 11.85
CA ILE A 58 5.27 -4.26 10.64
C ILE A 58 6.51 -4.06 9.80
N GLN A 59 7.12 -5.15 9.36
CA GLN A 59 8.22 -5.17 8.40
C GLN A 59 7.90 -6.15 7.28
N PRO A 60 8.47 -5.99 6.08
CA PRO A 60 8.26 -6.93 4.97
C PRO A 60 8.51 -8.39 5.38
N GLU A 61 9.53 -8.62 6.20
CA GLU A 61 9.96 -9.95 6.63
C GLU A 61 9.06 -10.55 7.72
N THR A 62 8.44 -9.72 8.55
CA THR A 62 7.70 -10.17 9.75
C THR A 62 6.18 -10.18 9.56
N LEU A 63 5.65 -9.45 8.57
CA LEU A 63 4.21 -9.25 8.41
C LEU A 63 3.45 -10.58 8.23
N VAL A 64 4.00 -11.51 7.45
CA VAL A 64 3.33 -12.81 7.18
C VAL A 64 3.25 -13.66 8.45
N GLU A 65 4.31 -13.68 9.25
CA GLU A 65 4.30 -14.39 10.53
C GLU A 65 3.29 -13.73 11.49
N ALA A 66 3.33 -12.40 11.62
CA ALA A 66 2.44 -11.64 12.48
C ALA A 66 0.96 -11.86 12.12
N MET A 67 0.60 -11.79 10.84
CA MET A 67 -0.79 -11.94 10.38
C MET A 67 -1.34 -13.36 10.58
N LEU A 68 -0.47 -14.38 10.63
CA LEU A 68 -0.87 -15.77 10.82
C LEU A 68 -0.97 -16.18 12.31
N SER A 69 -0.51 -15.33 13.23
CA SER A 69 -0.50 -15.62 14.67
C SER A 69 -1.90 -15.82 15.25
N THR A 70 -2.90 -15.06 14.78
CA THR A 70 -4.29 -15.12 15.25
C THR A 70 -5.26 -14.72 14.15
N LYS A 71 -6.53 -15.13 14.29
CA LYS A 71 -7.61 -14.65 13.41
C LYS A 71 -7.79 -13.12 13.47
N ALA A 72 -7.58 -12.52 14.64
CA ALA A 72 -7.67 -11.08 14.81
C ALA A 72 -6.55 -10.35 14.02
N ALA A 73 -5.32 -10.85 14.11
CA ALA A 73 -4.17 -10.33 13.35
C ALA A 73 -4.38 -10.45 11.83
N TRP A 74 -4.90 -11.60 11.37
CA TRP A 74 -5.26 -11.80 9.97
C TRP A 74 -6.30 -10.77 9.51
N ASN A 75 -7.40 -10.63 10.26
CA ASN A 75 -8.47 -9.70 9.92
C ASN A 75 -7.98 -8.26 9.88
N ALA A 76 -7.21 -7.82 10.88
CA ALA A 76 -6.64 -6.48 10.93
C ALA A 76 -5.73 -6.22 9.72
N THR A 77 -4.84 -7.16 9.39
CA THR A 77 -3.97 -7.05 8.22
C THR A 77 -4.77 -7.00 6.92
N SER A 78 -5.82 -7.81 6.81
CA SER A 78 -6.71 -7.82 5.64
C SER A 78 -7.54 -6.53 5.51
N THR A 79 -7.94 -5.90 6.61
CA THR A 79 -8.64 -4.61 6.61
C THR A 79 -7.69 -3.51 6.13
N PHE A 80 -6.52 -3.38 6.77
CA PHE A 80 -5.46 -2.45 6.38
C PHE A 80 -5.11 -2.56 4.88
N ALA A 81 -4.88 -3.80 4.42
CA ALA A 81 -4.65 -4.12 3.02
C ALA A 81 -5.72 -3.55 2.08
N THR A 82 -6.99 -3.74 2.46
CA THR A 82 -8.15 -3.38 1.64
C THR A 82 -8.34 -1.88 1.59
N GLU A 83 -8.19 -1.19 2.72
CA GLU A 83 -8.28 0.27 2.81
C GLU A 83 -7.25 0.96 1.92
N VAL A 84 -5.97 0.60 2.10
CA VAL A 84 -4.85 1.15 1.33
C VAL A 84 -5.05 0.93 -0.18
N LEU A 85 -5.43 -0.28 -0.60
CA LEU A 85 -5.64 -0.60 -2.01
C LEU A 85 -6.89 0.07 -2.59
N THR A 86 -7.93 0.28 -1.78
CA THR A 86 -9.14 0.99 -2.20
C THR A 86 -8.86 2.46 -2.43
N ASP A 87 -8.11 3.09 -1.52
CA ASP A 87 -7.68 4.48 -1.65
C ASP A 87 -6.79 4.67 -2.89
N LEU A 88 -5.79 3.80 -3.09
CA LEU A 88 -4.94 3.85 -4.27
C LEU A 88 -5.74 3.72 -5.56
N ARG A 89 -6.71 2.81 -5.62
CA ARG A 89 -7.58 2.63 -6.80
C ARG A 89 -8.48 3.84 -7.04
N SER A 90 -8.97 4.48 -5.98
CA SER A 90 -9.75 5.72 -6.08
C SER A 90 -8.91 6.85 -6.68
N ILE A 91 -7.66 6.99 -6.21
CA ILE A 91 -6.73 8.01 -6.68
C ILE A 91 -6.30 7.74 -8.13
N GLU A 92 -5.98 6.49 -8.48
CA GLU A 92 -5.67 6.08 -9.85
C GLU A 92 -6.79 6.43 -10.83
N ARG A 93 -8.04 6.12 -10.50
CA ARG A 93 -9.21 6.46 -11.34
C ARG A 93 -9.42 7.95 -11.52
N ARG A 94 -9.11 8.77 -10.50
CA ARG A 94 -9.19 10.24 -10.61
C ARG A 94 -8.15 10.75 -11.59
N ARG A 95 -6.88 10.33 -11.44
CA ARG A 95 -5.80 10.69 -12.37
C ARG A 95 -6.10 10.27 -13.81
N ALA A 96 -6.61 9.06 -14.02
CA ALA A 96 -6.96 8.59 -15.35
C ALA A 96 -8.07 9.41 -16.03
N ARG A 97 -8.97 10.03 -15.26
CA ARG A 97 -10.00 10.95 -15.78
C ARG A 97 -9.43 12.32 -16.10
N ASP A 98 -8.52 12.82 -15.26
CA ASP A 98 -7.91 14.14 -15.44
C ASP A 98 -6.93 14.18 -16.63
N ASN A 99 -6.36 13.02 -16.99
CA ASN A 99 -5.43 12.85 -18.11
C ASN A 99 -6.11 12.67 -19.49
N ASN A 100 -7.46 12.62 -19.56
CA ASN A 100 -8.23 12.38 -20.79
C ASN A 100 -9.07 13.59 -21.19
#